data_AF-A0A150MFS6-F1
#
_entry.id   AF-A0A150MFS6-F1
#
_cell.length_a   1.000
_cell.length_b   1.000
_cell.length_c   1.000
_cell.angle_alpha   90.00
_cell.angle_beta   90.00
_cell.angle_gamma   90.00
#
_symmetry.space_group_name_H-M   'P 1'
#
loop_
_entity.id
_entity.type
_entity.pdbx_description
1 polymer ?
#
loop_
_entity_poly.entity_id
_entity_poly.type
_entity_poly.pdbx_seq_one_letter_code
_entity_poly.pdbx_strand_id
1 'polypeptide(L)'
;MNRLAHHQRIHKFFMTPGLALDFSKPVIKHLVYLVDALTTKGCSGTLTDVRYWSFHPNHRTTLSHFFTKSPWNEEKLLEKL
;
A
#
# COMPACT_ATOMS: atom_id res chain seq x y z
N MET A 1 -11.86 14.23 -5.10
CA MET A 1 -12.26 12.80 -5.10
C MET A 1 -12.75 12.43 -3.71
N ASN A 2 -13.86 11.71 -3.57
CA ASN A 2 -14.26 11.16 -2.27
C ASN A 2 -13.26 10.06 -1.87
N ARG A 3 -12.34 10.41 -0.97
CA ARG A 3 -11.19 9.58 -0.63
C ARG A 3 -11.56 8.33 0.16
N LEU A 4 -12.57 8.43 1.01
CA LEU A 4 -13.12 7.28 1.72
C LEU A 4 -13.65 6.23 0.74
N ALA A 5 -14.45 6.67 -0.24
CA ALA A 5 -14.96 5.80 -1.30
C ALA A 5 -13.84 5.25 -2.20
N HIS A 6 -12.75 6.00 -2.37
CA HIS A 6 -11.57 5.54 -3.12
C HIS A 6 -10.80 4.45 -2.35
N HIS A 7 -10.52 4.67 -1.06
CA HIS A 7 -9.87 3.68 -0.18
C HIS A 7 -10.71 2.40 -0.07
N GLN A 8 -12.03 2.50 0.00
CA GLN A 8 -12.93 1.34 -0.01
C GLN A 8 -12.84 0.55 -1.33
N ARG A 9 -12.73 1.23 -2.47
CA ARG A 9 -12.54 0.58 -3.77
C ARG A 9 -11.20 -0.16 -3.85
N ILE A 10 -10.11 0.48 -3.42
CA ILE A 10 -8.78 -0.15 -3.36
C ILE A 10 -8.78 -1.32 -2.38
N HIS A 11 -9.39 -1.17 -1.21
CA HIS A 11 -9.51 -2.24 -0.24
C HIS A 11 -10.28 -3.44 -0.83
N LYS A 12 -11.41 -3.20 -1.50
CA LYS A 12 -12.19 -4.25 -2.18
C LYS A 12 -11.37 -4.94 -3.28
N PHE A 13 -10.52 -4.20 -3.99
CA PHE A 13 -9.60 -4.77 -4.97
C PHE A 13 -8.64 -5.79 -4.33
N PHE A 14 -8.11 -5.52 -3.13
CA PHE A 14 -7.29 -6.51 -2.41
C PHE A 14 -8.12 -7.68 -1.83
N MET A 15 -9.38 -7.45 -1.47
CA MET A 15 -10.24 -8.52 -0.92
C MET A 15 -10.74 -9.52 -1.97
N THR A 16 -11.09 -9.03 -3.16
CA THR A 16 -11.77 -9.81 -4.21
C THR A 16 -10.97 -11.01 -4.73
N PRO A 17 -9.66 -10.91 -5.01
CA PRO A 17 -8.85 -12.03 -5.48
C PRO A 17 -8.40 -12.97 -4.36
N GLY A 18 -8.86 -12.78 -3.12
CA GLY A 18 -8.43 -13.60 -1.98
C GLY A 18 -7.08 -13.20 -1.38
N LEU A 19 -6.43 -12.14 -1.86
CA LEU A 19 -5.16 -11.62 -1.28
C LEU A 19 -5.31 -11.22 0.20
N ALA A 20 -6.53 -10.98 0.66
CA ALA A 20 -6.86 -10.80 2.07
C ALA A 20 -6.41 -11.96 2.97
N LEU A 21 -6.30 -13.17 2.43
CA LEU A 21 -5.88 -14.37 3.14
C LEU A 21 -4.36 -14.43 3.30
N ASP A 22 -3.62 -13.76 2.41
CA ASP A 22 -2.16 -13.75 2.39
C ASP A 22 -1.57 -12.59 3.21
N PHE A 23 -2.35 -11.53 3.44
CA PHE A 23 -1.87 -10.31 4.09
C PHE A 23 -2.62 -9.99 5.38
N SER A 24 -1.86 -9.63 6.42
CA SER A 24 -2.47 -9.12 7.66
C SER A 24 -3.14 -7.76 7.45
N LYS A 25 -4.14 -7.44 8.29
CA LYS A 25 -4.84 -6.14 8.28
C LYS A 25 -3.91 -4.91 8.21
N PRO A 26 -2.81 -4.79 8.99
CA PRO A 26 -1.92 -3.65 8.88
C PRO A 26 -1.19 -3.58 7.53
N VAL A 27 -0.84 -4.72 6.94
CA VAL A 27 -0.22 -4.78 5.60
C VAL A 27 -1.18 -4.24 4.54
N ILE A 28 -2.44 -4.70 4.55
CA ILE A 28 -3.46 -4.23 3.61
C ILE A 28 -3.71 -2.73 3.77
N LYS A 29 -3.75 -2.23 5.01
CA LYS A 29 -3.86 -0.79 5.28
C LYS A 29 -2.73 -0.02 4.59
N HIS A 30 -1.48 -0.44 4.75
CA HIS A 30 -0.34 0.22 4.11
C HIS A 30 -0.40 0.14 2.58
N LEU A 31 -0.80 -1.00 2.01
CA LEU A 31 -0.97 -1.16 0.57
C LEU A 31 -2.07 -0.28 -0.01
N VAL A 32 -3.20 -0.09 0.70
CA VAL A 32 -4.28 0.81 0.27
C VAL A 32 -3.77 2.25 0.13
N TYR A 33 -3.01 2.73 1.12
CA TYR A 33 -2.43 4.08 1.08
C TYR A 33 -1.36 4.21 0.00
N LEU A 34 -0.56 3.16 -0.25
CA LEU A 34 0.42 3.14 -1.34
C LEU A 34 -0.28 3.31 -2.69
N VAL A 35 -1.30 2.49 -2.98
CA VAL A 35 -2.06 2.55 -4.24
C VAL A 35 -2.78 3.88 -4.39
N ASP A 36 -3.34 4.44 -3.30
CA ASP A 36 -3.96 5.77 -3.32
C ASP A 36 -2.95 6.86 -3.76
N ALA A 37 -1.73 6.83 -3.23
CA ALA A 37 -0.68 7.76 -3.66
C ALA A 37 -0.26 7.55 -5.11
N LEU A 38 -0.04 6.29 -5.52
CA LEU A 38 0.40 5.96 -6.87
C LEU A 38 -0.67 6.33 -7.93
N THR A 39 -1.95 6.16 -7.60
CA THR A 39 -3.06 6.57 -8.48
C THR A 39 -3.28 8.08 -8.51
N THR A 40 -2.83 8.81 -7.48
CA THR A 40 -2.95 10.27 -7.41
C THR A 40 -1.78 10.98 -8.09
N LYS A 41 -0.53 10.56 -7.83
CA LYS A 41 0.68 11.19 -8.41
C LYS A 41 1.15 10.53 -9.70
N GLY A 42 0.92 9.23 -9.87
CA GLY A 42 1.58 8.38 -10.86
C GLY A 42 2.71 7.54 -10.25
N CYS A 43 3.12 6.48 -10.96
CA CYS A 43 4.11 5.50 -10.47
C CYS A 43 5.58 5.95 -10.49
N SER A 44 5.89 7.20 -10.85
CA SER A 44 7.26 7.73 -10.89
C SER A 44 7.68 8.49 -9.61
N GLY A 45 6.90 8.38 -8.53
CA GLY A 45 7.13 9.11 -7.28
C GLY A 45 8.12 8.44 -6.33
N THR A 46 8.79 9.25 -5.51
CA THR A 46 9.62 8.78 -4.39
C THR A 46 8.76 8.34 -3.19
N LEU A 47 9.34 7.67 -2.20
CA LEU A 47 8.62 7.33 -0.96
C LEU A 47 8.09 8.57 -0.22
N THR A 48 8.80 9.69 -0.31
CA THR A 48 8.36 10.99 0.23
C THR A 48 7.10 11.47 -0.47
N ASP A 49 7.01 11.23 -1.77
CA ASP A 49 5.82 11.53 -2.54
C ASP A 49 4.67 10.62 -2.16
N VAL A 50 4.91 9.32 -2.01
CA VAL A 50 3.89 8.38 -1.53
C VAL A 50 3.34 8.84 -0.19
N ARG A 51 4.20 9.27 0.73
CA ARG A 51 3.79 9.86 2.01
C ARG A 51 2.89 11.08 1.83
N TYR A 52 3.31 12.04 1.01
CA TYR A 52 2.60 13.30 0.80
C TYR A 52 1.24 13.05 0.14
N TRP A 53 1.22 12.23 -0.92
CA TRP A 53 0.05 11.99 -1.74
C TRP A 53 -0.91 10.96 -1.18
N SER A 54 -0.49 10.07 -0.27
CA SER A 54 -1.39 9.10 0.40
C SER A 54 -2.17 9.70 1.57
N PHE A 55 -1.74 10.84 2.12
CA PHE A 55 -2.31 11.43 3.33
C PHE A 55 -2.44 10.40 4.47
N HIS A 56 -1.48 9.47 4.52
CA HIS A 56 -1.45 8.45 5.55
C HIS A 56 -1.40 9.15 6.93
N PRO A 57 -2.03 8.63 8.00
CA PRO A 57 -1.92 9.28 9.31
C PRO A 57 -0.49 9.17 9.90
N ASN A 58 0.10 7.98 9.81
CA ASN A 58 1.40 7.66 10.42
C ASN A 58 2.61 8.30 9.71
N HIS A 59 3.65 8.69 10.45
CA HIS A 59 4.86 9.34 9.93
C HIS A 59 5.55 8.59 8.77
N ARG A 60 6.31 9.31 7.93
CA ARG A 60 7.00 8.76 6.73
C ARG A 60 7.91 7.57 7.04
N THR A 61 8.47 7.54 8.24
CA THR A 61 9.34 6.46 8.71
C THR A 61 8.59 5.15 8.85
N THR A 62 7.27 5.17 9.10
CA THR A 62 6.44 3.97 9.14
C THR A 62 6.35 3.30 7.78
N LEU A 63 6.22 4.07 6.69
CA LEU A 63 6.25 3.52 5.33
C LEU A 63 7.64 2.96 4.98
N SER A 64 8.72 3.67 5.34
CA SER A 64 10.08 3.17 5.13
C SER A 64 10.34 1.87 5.91
N HIS A 65 9.92 1.81 7.16
CA HIS A 65 10.00 0.60 7.98
C HIS A 65 9.15 -0.54 7.39
N PHE A 66 7.96 -0.23 6.87
CA PHE A 66 7.10 -1.22 6.22
C PHE A 66 7.80 -1.89 5.03
N PHE A 67 8.54 -1.15 4.21
CA PHE A 67 9.26 -1.73 3.07
C PHE A 67 10.58 -2.41 3.46
N THR A 68 11.30 -1.90 4.45
CA THR A 68 12.67 -2.34 4.76
C THR A 68 12.80 -3.32 5.92
N LYS A 69 11.77 -3.40 6.79
CA LYS A 69 11.83 -4.17 8.05
C LYS A 69 10.65 -5.13 8.23
N SER A 70 9.60 -5.06 7.41
CA SER A 70 8.56 -6.08 7.47
C SER A 70 9.11 -7.42 6.98
N PRO A 71 8.64 -8.56 7.52
CA PRO A 71 9.10 -9.89 7.16
C PRO A 71 8.51 -10.33 5.80
N TRP A 72 8.89 -9.62 4.74
CA TRP A 72 8.53 -10.00 3.37
C TRP A 72 9.30 -11.27 2.99
N ASN A 73 8.62 -12.25 2.44
CA ASN A 73 9.28 -13.34 1.74
C ASN A 73 9.59 -12.85 0.31
N GLU A 74 10.76 -12.22 0.14
CA GLU A 74 11.17 -11.63 -1.14
C GLU A 74 11.30 -12.66 -2.25
N GLU A 75 11.79 -13.87 -1.94
CA GLU A 75 11.90 -14.98 -2.91
C GLU A 75 10.53 -15.32 -3.51
N LYS A 76 9.51 -15.52 -2.66
CA LYS A 76 8.13 -15.77 -3.14
C LYS A 76 7.51 -14.60 -3.89
N LEU A 77 7.91 -13.37 -3.58
CA LEU A 77 7.44 -12.19 -4.30
C LEU A 77 8.04 -12.12 -5.71
N LEU A 78 9.31 -12.49 -5.86
CA LEU A 78 10.02 -12.48 -7.14
C LEU A 78 9.66 -13.65 -8.04
N GLU A 79 9.32 -14.82 -7.50
CA GLU A 79 8.86 -15.99 -8.28
C GLU A 79 7.56 -15.76 -9.07
N LYS A 80 6.74 -14.78 -8.66
CA LYS A 80 5.43 -14.49 -9.26
C LYS A 80 5.44 -13.35 -10.30
N LEU A 81 6.63 -12.80 -10.61
CA LEU A 81 6.84 -11.79 -11.64
C LEU A 81 7.36 -12.41 -12.95
#